data_AF-A0A1M5ZUR6-F1
#
_entry.id   AF-A0A1M5ZUR6-F1
#
_cell.length_a   1.000
_cell.length_b   1.000
_cell.length_c   1.000
_cell.angle_alpha   90.00
_cell.angle_beta   90.00
_cell.angle_gamma   90.00
#
_symmetry.space_group_name_H-M   'P 1'
#
loop_
_entity.id
_entity.type
_entity.pdbx_description
1 polymer ?
#
loop_
_entity_poly.entity_id
_entity_poly.type
_entity_poly.pdbx_seq_one_letter_code
_entity_poly.pdbx_strand_id
1 'polypeptide(L)'
;MEVIASCSDLLDDTCEYQLILRYQDRYYIRFELDSGFIAELPVSEIPTGKDVVKLIKDKPDEMIRIVNAFRKKGDWTETSYIQSTIVDCLLYSGDMPIKQASKIWSKLSRYDDLVQEMYNMIVEGTPGFRSVKAAGFTAAKLMEMTQMTIIGAYLFMVALREEPQKALPQLKDMIIDKETANYGEA
;
A
#
# COMPACT_ATOMS: atom_id res chain seq x y z
N MET A 1 8.18 5.43 -20.27
CA MET A 1 7.36 6.33 -19.45
C MET A 1 6.22 6.78 -20.33
N GLU A 2 5.00 6.57 -19.86
CA GLU A 2 3.77 6.92 -20.58
C GLU A 2 2.98 7.90 -19.73
N VAL A 3 2.48 8.98 -20.33
CA VAL A 3 1.54 9.90 -19.68
C VAL A 3 0.13 9.43 -20.03
N ILE A 4 -0.68 9.18 -19.00
CA ILE A 4 -2.02 8.59 -19.11
C ILE A 4 -3.10 9.66 -19.05
N ALA A 5 -2.93 10.64 -18.16
CA ALA A 5 -3.84 11.76 -17.97
C ALA A 5 -3.06 12.95 -17.41
N SER A 6 -3.52 14.15 -17.72
CA SER A 6 -2.94 15.39 -17.19
C SER A 6 -4.05 16.34 -16.72
N CYS A 7 -3.75 17.17 -15.73
CA CYS A 7 -4.56 18.33 -15.38
C CYS A 7 -3.70 19.44 -14.80
N SER A 8 -4.16 20.69 -14.92
CA SER A 8 -3.56 21.84 -14.25
C SER A 8 -4.50 22.34 -13.15
N ASP A 9 -3.95 22.80 -12.02
CA ASP A 9 -4.76 23.47 -11.00
C ASP A 9 -5.07 24.90 -11.47
N LEU A 10 -6.36 25.23 -11.57
CA LEU A 10 -6.79 26.57 -11.98
C LEU A 10 -6.47 27.64 -10.92
N LEU A 11 -6.17 27.23 -9.68
CA LEU A 11 -5.83 28.11 -8.57
C LEU A 11 -4.31 28.20 -8.33
N ASP A 12 -3.53 27.33 -8.95
CA ASP A 12 -2.06 27.31 -8.91
C ASP A 12 -1.56 26.77 -10.27
N ASP A 13 -1.41 27.68 -11.23
CA ASP A 13 -1.04 27.36 -12.60
C ASP A 13 0.43 26.95 -12.75
N THR A 14 1.23 27.05 -11.69
CA THR A 14 2.68 26.84 -11.74
C THR A 14 3.09 25.37 -11.95
N CYS A 15 2.15 24.44 -11.79
CA CYS A 15 2.38 23.00 -11.90
C CYS A 15 1.26 22.30 -12.68
N GLU A 16 1.65 21.49 -13.67
CA GLU A 16 0.84 20.45 -14.27
C GLU A 16 0.98 19.13 -13.48
N TYR A 17 -0.14 18.46 -13.27
CA TYR A 17 -0.24 17.16 -12.64
C TYR A 17 -0.42 16.10 -13.71
N GLN A 18 0.45 15.09 -13.71
CA GLN A 18 0.43 14.03 -14.70
C GLN A 18 0.31 12.67 -14.02
N LEU A 19 -0.68 11.88 -14.43
CA LEU A 19 -0.70 10.45 -14.14
C LEU A 19 0.22 9.76 -15.14
N ILE A 20 1.27 9.12 -14.64
CA ILE A 20 2.26 8.44 -15.47
C ILE A 20 2.34 6.95 -15.13
N LEU A 21 2.67 6.14 -16.14
CA LEU A 21 3.16 4.78 -15.96
C LEU A 21 4.67 4.79 -16.17
N ARG A 22 5.41 4.49 -15.12
CA ARG A 22 6.88 4.48 -15.12
C ARG A 22 7.39 3.46 -14.09
N TYR A 23 8.66 3.09 -14.18
CA TYR A 23 9.36 2.23 -13.23
C TYR A 23 8.62 0.94 -12.84
N GLN A 24 8.98 -0.18 -13.49
CA GLN A 24 8.43 -1.50 -13.16
C GLN A 24 6.89 -1.55 -13.25
N ASP A 25 6.33 -0.87 -14.25
CA ASP A 25 4.88 -0.82 -14.52
C ASP A 25 4.03 -0.32 -13.35
N ARG A 26 4.54 0.70 -12.63
CA ARG A 26 3.84 1.37 -11.53
C ARG A 26 3.29 2.73 -11.94
N TYR A 27 2.19 3.09 -11.32
CA TYR A 27 1.55 4.38 -11.55
C TYR A 27 2.02 5.42 -10.55
N TYR A 28 2.22 6.65 -11.04
CA TYR A 28 2.60 7.79 -10.22
C TYR A 28 1.81 9.02 -10.63
N ILE A 29 1.54 9.90 -9.67
CA ILE A 29 1.14 11.28 -9.93
C ILE A 29 2.41 12.12 -9.89
N ARG A 30 2.85 12.64 -11.04
CA ARG A 30 4.01 13.53 -11.19
C ARG A 30 3.58 14.99 -11.21
N PHE A 31 4.47 15.85 -10.72
CA PHE A 31 4.40 17.30 -10.84
C PHE A 31 5.41 17.80 -11.88
N GLU A 32 4.94 18.54 -12.87
CA GLU A 32 5.77 19.21 -13.88
C GLU A 32 5.53 20.71 -13.79
N LEU A 33 6.59 21.51 -13.72
CA LEU A 33 6.51 22.96 -13.77
C LEU A 33 6.15 23.42 -15.18
N ASP A 34 5.58 24.62 -15.33
CA ASP A 34 5.29 25.23 -16.64
C ASP A 34 6.51 25.36 -17.57
N SER A 35 7.71 25.34 -16.99
CA SER A 35 8.98 25.34 -17.71
C SER A 35 9.33 23.99 -18.35
N GLY A 36 8.51 22.95 -18.15
CA GLY A 36 8.74 21.57 -18.60
C GLY A 36 9.70 20.77 -17.72
N PHE A 37 10.14 21.34 -16.59
CA PHE A 37 10.99 20.65 -15.62
C PHE A 37 10.12 19.93 -14.59
N ILE A 38 10.54 18.74 -14.18
CA ILE A 38 9.90 18.02 -13.08
C ILE A 38 10.04 18.87 -11.81
N ALA A 39 8.91 19.16 -11.15
CA ALA A 39 8.94 19.94 -9.92
C ALA A 39 9.63 19.14 -8.82
N GLU A 40 10.64 19.75 -8.19
CA GLU A 40 11.33 19.17 -7.05
C GLU A 40 10.78 19.80 -5.76
N LEU A 41 9.68 19.34 -5.15
CA LEU A 41 9.43 19.73 -3.75
C LEU A 41 8.55 18.73 -2.98
N PRO A 42 8.92 18.48 -1.71
CA PRO A 42 9.71 17.35 -1.20
C PRO A 42 9.61 16.00 -1.92
N VAL A 43 8.67 15.80 -2.85
CA VAL A 43 8.61 14.63 -3.73
C VAL A 43 8.09 15.05 -5.11
N SER A 44 8.75 14.56 -6.17
CA SER A 44 8.37 14.84 -7.56
C SER A 44 7.30 13.90 -8.11
N GLU A 45 7.12 12.73 -7.49
CA GLU A 45 6.23 11.67 -7.94
C GLU A 45 5.60 10.94 -6.73
N ILE A 46 4.27 10.90 -6.66
CA ILE A 46 3.55 10.16 -5.63
C ILE A 46 3.12 8.80 -6.21
N PRO A 47 3.57 7.66 -5.66
CA PRO A 47 3.10 6.35 -6.10
C PRO A 47 1.58 6.24 -5.95
N THR A 48 0.88 5.60 -6.88
CA THR A 48 -0.59 5.49 -6.81
C THR A 48 -1.08 4.13 -7.25
N GLY A 49 -2.19 3.67 -6.66
CA GLY A 49 -2.76 2.35 -6.92
C GLY A 49 -3.74 2.31 -8.08
N LYS A 50 -4.04 1.10 -8.55
CA LYS A 50 -4.94 0.85 -9.72
C LYS A 50 -6.34 1.45 -9.58
N ASP A 51 -6.90 1.45 -8.37
CA ASP A 51 -8.23 2.03 -8.12
C ASP A 51 -8.22 3.55 -8.30
N VAL A 52 -7.14 4.20 -7.87
CA VAL A 52 -6.94 5.64 -8.04
C VAL A 52 -6.68 5.98 -9.50
N VAL A 53 -5.91 5.16 -10.22
CA VAL A 53 -5.69 5.29 -11.68
C VAL A 53 -7.02 5.27 -12.43
N LYS A 54 -7.93 4.36 -12.07
CA LYS A 54 -9.26 4.30 -12.68
C LYS A 54 -10.05 5.58 -12.43
N LEU A 55 -10.06 6.06 -11.18
CA LEU A 55 -10.71 7.32 -10.81
C LEU A 55 -10.16 8.51 -11.62
N ILE A 56 -8.83 8.63 -11.72
CA ILE A 56 -8.16 9.73 -12.42
C ILE A 56 -8.42 9.67 -13.93
N LYS A 57 -8.45 8.48 -14.54
CA LYS A 57 -8.78 8.32 -15.96
C LYS A 57 -10.18 8.85 -16.28
N ASP A 58 -11.12 8.65 -15.37
CA ASP A 58 -12.49 9.15 -15.53
C ASP A 58 -12.59 10.65 -15.19
N LYS A 59 -11.77 11.14 -14.26
CA LYS A 59 -11.78 12.51 -13.72
C LYS A 59 -10.36 13.00 -13.37
N PRO A 60 -9.62 13.59 -14.34
CA PRO A 60 -8.24 13.99 -14.11
C PRO A 60 -8.05 15.00 -12.97
N ASP A 61 -9.04 15.86 -12.71
CA ASP A 61 -9.06 16.85 -11.63
C ASP A 61 -9.01 16.25 -10.21
N GLU A 62 -9.34 14.96 -10.06
CA GLU A 62 -9.18 14.24 -8.79
C GLU A 62 -7.70 14.14 -8.35
N MET A 63 -6.73 14.23 -9.29
CA MET A 63 -5.30 14.31 -8.94
C MET A 63 -5.02 15.48 -7.99
N ILE A 64 -5.59 16.66 -8.29
CA ILE A 64 -5.42 17.86 -7.47
C ILE A 64 -5.99 17.64 -6.07
N ARG A 65 -7.17 17.02 -5.97
CA ARG A 65 -7.81 16.71 -4.68
C ARG A 65 -6.98 15.76 -3.83
N ILE A 66 -6.50 14.67 -4.44
CA ILE A 66 -5.66 13.66 -3.78
C ILE A 66 -4.37 14.31 -3.26
N VAL A 67 -3.69 15.08 -4.12
CA VAL A 67 -2.43 15.74 -3.76
C VAL A 67 -2.66 16.79 -2.68
N ASN A 68 -3.70 17.61 -2.77
CA ASN A 68 -4.00 18.63 -1.77
C ASN A 68 -4.39 18.01 -0.41
N ALA A 69 -5.10 16.88 -0.41
CA ALA A 69 -5.38 16.12 0.81
C ALA A 69 -4.09 15.59 1.45
N PHE A 70 -3.14 15.14 0.63
CA PHE A 70 -1.84 14.68 1.10
C PHE A 70 -0.97 15.83 1.64
N ARG A 71 -0.85 16.94 0.90
CA ARG A 71 -0.10 18.16 1.31
C ARG A 71 -0.53 18.69 2.68
N LYS A 72 -1.84 18.63 3.00
CA LYS A 72 -2.38 19.08 4.30
C LYS A 72 -1.86 18.29 5.50
N LYS A 73 -1.29 17.09 5.31
CA LYS A 73 -0.73 16.26 6.38
C LYS A 73 0.66 16.72 6.87
N GLY A 74 1.27 17.71 6.20
CA GLY A 74 2.41 18.50 6.72
C GLY A 74 3.80 17.97 6.34
N ASP A 75 3.96 16.65 6.19
CA ASP A 75 5.14 16.01 5.61
C ASP A 75 4.66 15.20 4.39
N TRP A 76 5.18 15.51 3.20
CA TRP A 76 4.71 14.95 1.92
C TRP A 76 5.85 14.29 1.13
N THR A 77 6.58 13.42 1.82
CA THR A 77 7.59 12.48 1.28
C THR A 77 6.97 11.15 0.84
N GLU A 78 7.68 10.34 0.04
CA GLU A 78 7.23 8.99 -0.35
C GLU A 78 6.95 8.12 0.90
N THR A 79 7.82 8.18 1.89
CA THR A 79 7.65 7.48 3.17
C THR A 79 6.36 7.90 3.88
N SER A 80 6.08 9.21 3.97
CA SER A 80 4.86 9.71 4.59
C SER A 80 3.60 9.32 3.80
N TYR A 81 3.70 9.18 2.48
CA TYR A 81 2.61 8.70 1.62
C TYR A 81 2.30 7.22 1.87
N ILE A 82 3.34 6.38 1.89
CA ILE A 82 3.24 4.96 2.20
C ILE A 82 2.65 4.77 3.60
N GLN A 83 3.18 5.48 4.59
CA GLN A 83 2.65 5.47 5.95
C GLN A 83 1.18 5.88 5.98
N SER A 84 0.82 6.99 5.33
CA SER A 84 -0.57 7.46 5.29
C SER A 84 -1.49 6.41 4.70
N THR A 85 -1.10 5.78 3.60
CA THR A 85 -1.90 4.78 2.91
C THR A 85 -2.13 3.55 3.79
N ILE A 86 -1.08 3.07 4.47
CA ILE A 86 -1.18 1.94 5.40
C ILE A 86 -2.04 2.32 6.61
N VAL A 87 -1.84 3.50 7.19
CA VAL A 87 -2.64 3.97 8.33
C VAL A 87 -4.11 4.13 7.95
N ASP A 88 -4.42 4.70 6.79
CA ASP A 88 -5.79 4.83 6.29
C ASP A 88 -6.41 3.42 6.07
N CYS A 89 -5.64 2.45 5.55
CA CYS A 89 -6.08 1.05 5.46
C CYS A 89 -6.38 0.45 6.86
N LEU A 90 -5.55 0.71 7.86
CA LEU A 90 -5.79 0.23 9.24
C LEU A 90 -7.07 0.85 9.83
N LEU A 91 -7.28 2.15 9.63
CA LEU A 91 -8.43 2.88 10.18
C LEU A 91 -9.74 2.46 9.53
N TYR A 92 -9.80 2.44 8.19
CA TYR A 92 -11.06 2.32 7.47
C TYR A 92 -11.38 0.91 7.01
N SER A 93 -10.38 0.17 6.49
CA SER A 93 -10.59 -1.23 6.08
C SER A 93 -10.46 -2.19 7.26
N GLY A 94 -9.61 -1.86 8.23
CA GLY A 94 -9.45 -2.62 9.47
C GLY A 94 -10.45 -2.26 10.57
N ASP A 95 -11.26 -1.20 10.39
CA ASP A 95 -12.17 -0.63 11.40
C ASP A 95 -11.48 -0.42 12.77
N MET A 96 -10.23 0.05 12.74
CA MET A 96 -9.40 0.17 13.94
C MET A 96 -9.44 1.59 14.50
N PRO A 97 -9.59 1.76 15.83
CA PRO A 97 -9.41 3.05 16.47
C PRO A 97 -8.00 3.60 16.24
N ILE A 98 -7.86 4.92 16.13
CA ILE A 98 -6.59 5.61 15.87
C ILE A 98 -5.45 5.13 16.78
N LYS A 99 -5.71 4.97 18.09
CA LYS A 99 -4.68 4.49 19.04
C LYS A 99 -4.17 3.09 18.69
N GLN A 100 -5.05 2.21 18.23
CA GLN A 100 -4.69 0.85 17.82
C GLN A 100 -3.93 0.85 16.48
N ALA A 101 -4.41 1.63 15.51
CA ALA A 101 -3.72 1.81 14.23
C ALA A 101 -2.29 2.34 14.42
N SER A 102 -2.10 3.37 15.26
CA SER A 102 -0.76 3.89 15.59
C SER A 102 0.15 2.86 16.26
N LYS A 103 -0.41 2.01 17.14
CA LYS A 103 0.36 0.93 17.78
C LYS A 103 0.79 -0.13 16.77
N ILE A 104 -0.10 -0.52 15.85
CA ILE A 104 0.22 -1.47 14.77
C ILE A 104 1.28 -0.89 13.84
N TRP A 105 1.11 0.37 13.41
CA TRP A 105 2.11 1.08 12.62
C TRP A 105 3.49 1.07 13.29
N SER A 106 3.57 1.40 14.58
CA SER A 106 4.85 1.42 15.33
C SER A 106 5.59 0.07 15.39
N LYS A 107 4.87 -1.03 15.16
CA LYS A 107 5.47 -2.37 15.03
C LYS A 107 5.92 -2.62 13.59
N LEU A 108 5.04 -2.37 12.61
CA LEU A 108 5.30 -2.59 11.19
C LEU A 108 6.45 -1.73 10.68
N SER A 109 6.52 -0.46 11.08
CA SER A 109 7.51 0.53 10.65
C SER A 109 8.95 0.19 11.03
N ARG A 110 9.17 -0.88 11.81
CA ARG A 110 10.51 -1.41 12.11
C ARG A 110 11.07 -2.29 10.98
N TYR A 111 10.21 -2.71 10.05
CA TYR A 111 10.53 -3.66 8.99
C TYR A 111 10.18 -3.05 7.62
N ASP A 112 11.13 -2.30 7.08
CA ASP A 112 10.93 -1.49 5.87
C ASP A 112 10.50 -2.33 4.66
N ASP A 113 11.07 -3.53 4.51
CA ASP A 113 10.71 -4.47 3.45
C ASP A 113 9.26 -4.96 3.55
N LEU A 114 8.75 -5.24 4.75
CA LEU A 114 7.35 -5.59 4.98
C LEU A 114 6.42 -4.41 4.73
N VAL A 115 6.83 -3.19 5.13
CA VAL A 115 6.06 -1.97 4.87
C VAL A 115 5.88 -1.74 3.37
N GLN A 116 6.97 -1.86 2.60
CA GLN A 116 6.94 -1.69 1.15
C GLN A 116 6.11 -2.78 0.47
N GLU A 117 6.23 -4.03 0.88
CA GLU A 117 5.40 -5.12 0.33
C GLU A 117 3.92 -4.94 0.68
N MET A 118 3.61 -4.56 1.93
CA MET A 118 2.24 -4.32 2.38
C MET A 118 1.60 -3.18 1.60
N TYR A 119 2.34 -2.08 1.38
CA TYR A 119 1.90 -0.99 0.53
C TYR A 119 1.54 -1.49 -0.88
N ASN A 120 2.44 -2.24 -1.52
CA ASN A 120 2.17 -2.81 -2.86
C ASN A 120 0.93 -3.72 -2.85
N MET A 121 0.77 -4.56 -1.82
CA MET A 121 -0.40 -5.42 -1.71
C MET A 121 -1.70 -4.60 -1.58
N ILE A 122 -1.69 -3.49 -0.83
CA ILE A 122 -2.85 -2.60 -0.68
C ILE A 122 -3.19 -1.90 -2.00
N VAL A 123 -2.19 -1.34 -2.69
CA VAL A 123 -2.42 -0.47 -3.85
C VAL A 123 -2.52 -1.21 -5.19
N GLU A 124 -1.82 -2.34 -5.33
CA GLU A 124 -1.70 -3.11 -6.57
C GLU A 124 -2.37 -4.49 -6.53
N GLY A 125 -2.73 -4.95 -5.33
CA GLY A 125 -3.20 -6.32 -5.09
C GLY A 125 -2.11 -7.39 -5.21
N THR A 126 -0.83 -7.00 -5.30
CA THR A 126 0.30 -7.90 -5.49
C THR A 126 1.51 -7.45 -4.68
N PRO A 127 2.44 -8.35 -4.27
CA PRO A 127 3.57 -7.98 -3.41
C PRO A 127 4.64 -7.14 -4.12
N GLY A 128 4.53 -6.97 -5.44
CA GLY A 128 5.57 -6.37 -6.28
C GLY A 128 6.61 -7.40 -6.73
N PHE A 129 7.84 -6.93 -7.01
CA PHE A 129 8.87 -7.73 -7.70
C PHE A 129 9.44 -8.88 -6.85
N ARG A 130 9.45 -8.74 -5.53
CA ARG A 130 9.95 -9.77 -4.61
C ARG A 130 9.01 -9.93 -3.45
N SER A 131 8.61 -11.18 -3.21
CA SER A 131 7.88 -11.52 -1.99
C SER A 131 8.83 -11.68 -0.81
N VAL A 132 8.57 -10.94 0.25
CA VAL A 132 9.22 -11.01 1.55
C VAL A 132 8.84 -12.31 2.23
N LYS A 133 9.84 -12.98 2.83
CA LYS A 133 9.65 -14.21 3.58
C LYS A 133 9.98 -14.00 5.06
N ALA A 134 9.19 -14.61 5.94
CA ALA A 134 9.48 -14.76 7.35
C ALA A 134 9.31 -16.24 7.72
N ALA A 135 10.36 -16.87 8.26
CA ALA A 135 10.40 -18.30 8.55
C ALA A 135 9.93 -19.20 7.37
N GLY A 136 10.19 -18.78 6.12
CA GLY A 136 9.79 -19.49 4.90
C GLY A 136 8.38 -19.21 4.38
N PHE A 137 7.57 -18.42 5.08
CA PHE A 137 6.22 -18.02 4.67
C PHE A 137 6.19 -16.60 4.09
N THR A 138 5.31 -16.37 3.13
CA THR A 138 4.98 -15.04 2.59
C THR A 138 3.62 -14.60 3.11
N ALA A 139 3.33 -13.29 3.11
CA ALA A 139 2.01 -12.78 3.52
C ALA A 139 0.87 -13.40 2.68
N ALA A 140 1.05 -13.49 1.35
CA ALA A 140 0.08 -14.13 0.46
C ALA A 140 -0.19 -15.60 0.83
N LYS A 141 0.86 -16.37 1.15
CA LYS A 141 0.72 -17.77 1.58
C LYS A 141 -0.02 -17.88 2.91
N LEU A 142 0.26 -16.97 3.86
CA LEU A 142 -0.45 -16.92 5.13
C LEU A 142 -1.94 -16.65 4.92
N MET A 143 -2.29 -15.65 4.09
CA MET A 143 -3.69 -15.34 3.77
C MET A 143 -4.40 -16.55 3.13
N GLU A 144 -3.74 -17.26 2.22
CA GLU A 144 -4.31 -18.44 1.55
C GLU A 144 -4.60 -19.60 2.51
N MET A 145 -3.74 -19.81 3.51
CA MET A 145 -3.81 -20.99 4.38
C MET A 145 -4.58 -20.77 5.70
N THR A 146 -4.85 -19.53 6.13
CA THR A 146 -5.42 -19.24 7.47
C THR A 146 -6.63 -18.29 7.53
N GLN A 147 -7.22 -17.87 6.41
CA GLN A 147 -8.21 -16.78 6.34
C GLN A 147 -7.72 -15.43 6.91
N MET A 148 -6.41 -15.24 7.16
CA MET A 148 -5.91 -13.96 7.65
C MET A 148 -6.23 -12.84 6.67
N THR A 149 -6.66 -11.70 7.20
CA THR A 149 -6.70 -10.44 6.43
C THR A 149 -5.28 -10.03 6.08
N ILE A 150 -5.13 -9.12 5.10
CA ILE A 150 -3.82 -8.54 4.76
C ILE A 150 -3.10 -7.99 6.00
N ILE A 151 -3.80 -7.23 6.85
CA ILE A 151 -3.24 -6.68 8.09
C ILE A 151 -2.82 -7.81 9.04
N GLY A 152 -3.67 -8.83 9.21
CA GLY A 152 -3.36 -10.00 10.03
C GLY A 152 -2.13 -10.75 9.55
N ALA A 153 -2.00 -10.96 8.24
CA ALA A 153 -0.86 -11.64 7.64
C ALA A 153 0.45 -10.88 7.85
N TYR A 154 0.48 -9.55 7.65
CA TYR A 154 1.69 -8.76 7.89
C TYR A 154 2.07 -8.67 9.37
N LEU A 155 1.09 -8.58 10.27
CA LEU A 155 1.36 -8.68 11.71
C LEU A 155 1.90 -10.06 12.10
N PHE A 156 1.42 -11.12 11.46
CA PHE A 156 1.93 -12.46 11.70
C PHE A 156 3.35 -12.65 11.11
N MET A 157 3.66 -12.02 9.97
CA MET A 157 5.01 -11.96 9.43
C MET A 157 5.99 -11.29 10.41
N VAL A 158 5.56 -10.23 11.11
CA VAL A 158 6.33 -9.63 12.20
C VAL A 158 6.54 -10.63 13.34
N ALA A 159 5.47 -11.32 13.78
CA ALA A 159 5.57 -12.33 14.84
C ALA A 159 6.52 -13.49 14.47
N LEU A 160 6.52 -13.93 13.21
CA LEU A 160 7.45 -14.95 12.70
C LEU A 160 8.91 -14.46 12.70
N ARG A 161 9.16 -13.15 12.59
CA ARG A 161 10.50 -12.56 12.68
C ARG A 161 10.96 -12.37 14.12
N GLU A 162 10.08 -11.88 14.98
CA GLU A 162 10.41 -11.56 16.38
C GLU A 162 10.46 -12.82 17.26
N GLU A 163 9.49 -13.73 17.12
CA GLU A 163 9.32 -14.89 18.01
C GLU A 163 8.87 -16.15 17.23
N PRO A 164 9.69 -16.67 16.29
CA PRO A 164 9.31 -17.82 15.44
C PRO A 164 8.90 -19.06 16.23
N GLN A 165 9.53 -19.31 17.38
CA GLN A 165 9.21 -20.42 18.28
C GLN A 165 7.79 -20.37 18.86
N LYS A 166 7.19 -19.18 18.97
CA LYS A 166 5.80 -19.01 19.42
C LYS A 166 4.83 -18.90 18.25
N ALA A 167 5.24 -18.21 17.18
CA ALA A 167 4.39 -17.99 16.03
C ALA A 167 4.17 -19.26 15.18
N LEU A 168 5.19 -20.10 14.99
CA LEU A 168 5.06 -21.31 14.16
C LEU A 168 4.04 -22.33 14.70
N PRO A 169 3.97 -22.62 16.02
CA PRO A 169 2.88 -23.43 16.57
C PRO A 169 1.50 -22.82 16.33
N GLN A 170 1.32 -21.52 16.60
CA GLN A 170 0.05 -20.82 16.38
C GLN A 170 -0.39 -20.89 14.92
N LEU A 171 0.56 -20.82 13.98
CA LEU A 171 0.25 -20.93 12.56
C LEU A 171 -0.44 -22.25 12.25
N LYS A 172 0.02 -23.37 12.84
CA LYS A 172 -0.56 -24.70 12.61
C LYS A 172 -2.01 -24.77 13.06
N ASP A 173 -2.33 -24.17 14.20
CA ASP A 173 -3.69 -24.15 14.75
C ASP A 173 -4.64 -23.30 13.90
N MET A 174 -4.10 -22.38 13.09
CA MET A 174 -4.86 -21.50 12.20
C MET A 174 -5.00 -22.03 10.78
N ILE A 175 -4.31 -23.13 10.41
CA ILE A 175 -4.40 -23.70 9.06
C ILE A 175 -5.80 -24.25 8.85
N ILE A 176 -6.43 -23.85 7.74
CA ILE A 176 -7.68 -24.45 7.30
C ILE A 176 -7.33 -25.75 6.60
N ASP A 177 -7.73 -26.89 7.16
CA ASP A 177 -7.64 -28.16 6.47
C ASP A 177 -8.60 -28.15 5.28
N LYS A 178 -8.10 -27.80 4.09
CA LYS A 178 -8.88 -27.92 2.83
C LYS A 178 -9.24 -29.37 2.48
N GLU A 179 -8.70 -30.36 3.20
CA GLU A 179 -9.03 -31.79 3.01
C GLU A 179 -10.33 -32.23 3.72
N THR A 180 -10.88 -31.46 4.67
CA THR A 180 -12.15 -31.82 5.33
C THR A 180 -13.40 -31.28 4.63
N ALA A 181 -13.26 -30.48 3.56
CA ALA A 181 -14.39 -29.91 2.83
C ALA A 181 -14.98 -30.80 1.72
N ASN A 182 -14.42 -32.00 1.46
CA ASN A 182 -14.85 -32.91 0.38
C ASN A 182 -15.33 -34.29 0.85
N TYR A 183 -15.71 -34.46 2.12
CA TYR A 183 -16.46 -35.64 2.58
C TYR A 183 -17.79 -35.20 3.17
N GLY A 184 -18.74 -34.92 2.28
CA GLY A 184 -20.06 -34.45 2.70
C GLY A 184 -21.17 -34.55 1.67
N GLU A 185 -21.00 -35.23 0.54
CA GLU A 185 -22.12 -35.66 -0.31
C GLU A 185 -21.81 -37.05 -0.86
N ALA A 186 -22.43 -38.05 -0.24
CA ALA A 186 -22.62 -39.39 -0.75
C ALA A 186 -24.03 -39.50 -1.35
#